data_AF-A0A7W6VF29-F1
#
_entry.id   AF-A0A7W6VF29-F1
#
_cell.length_a   1.000
_cell.length_b   1.000
_cell.length_c   1.000
_cell.angle_alpha   90.00
_cell.angle_beta   90.00
_cell.angle_gamma   90.00
#
_symmetry.space_group_name_H-M   'P 1'
#
loop_
_entity.id
_entity.type
_entity.pdbx_description
1 polymer ?
#
loop_
_entity_poly.entity_id
_entity_poly.type
_entity_poly.pdbx_seq_one_letter_code
_entity_poly.pdbx_strand_id
1 'polypeptide(L)'
;MISKAPLRPLAASTLMAAAIVICLVEPAFAQAAGIETVLQNIVDMLTGNIARLLAVIAVIIICIAWMFGYMDLRRAGFWIIGIGGIFGATELVNTIVGN
;
A
#
# COMPACT_ATOMS: atom_id res chain seq x y z
N MET A 1 66.46 -4.84 18.15
CA MET A 1 65.28 -4.32 18.89
C MET A 1 64.21 -3.96 17.87
N ILE A 2 62.96 -4.28 18.22
CA ILE A 2 61.76 -4.45 17.38
C ILE A 2 61.42 -3.25 16.48
N SER A 3 61.12 -3.53 15.20
CA SER A 3 60.54 -2.58 14.24
C SER A 3 59.03 -2.46 14.49
N LYS A 4 58.54 -1.25 14.79
CA LYS A 4 57.13 -0.99 15.11
C LYS A 4 56.36 -0.61 13.84
N ALA A 5 55.61 -1.53 13.27
CA ALA A 5 54.76 -1.28 12.10
C ALA A 5 53.69 -0.20 12.40
N PRO A 6 53.31 0.65 11.42
CA PRO A 6 52.28 1.66 11.59
C PRO A 6 50.89 0.99 11.54
N LEU A 7 50.51 0.31 12.62
CA LEU A 7 49.26 -0.46 12.73
C LEU A 7 48.00 0.40 12.96
N ARG A 8 48.16 1.71 13.20
CA ARG A 8 47.06 2.63 13.57
C ARG A 8 46.13 3.02 12.41
N PRO A 9 46.60 3.38 11.21
CA PRO A 9 45.72 3.77 10.10
C PRO A 9 44.96 2.59 9.50
N LEU A 10 45.51 1.37 9.56
CA LEU A 10 44.86 0.17 9.02
C LEU A 10 43.71 -0.32 9.91
N ALA A 11 43.86 -0.21 11.24
CA ALA A 11 42.78 -0.52 12.18
C ALA A 11 41.65 0.53 12.11
N ALA A 12 41.99 1.80 11.88
CA ALA A 12 41.00 2.86 11.72
C ALA A 12 40.23 2.72 10.39
N SER A 13 40.89 2.32 9.30
CA SER A 13 40.24 2.11 8.01
C SER A 13 39.35 0.86 8.00
N THR A 14 39.73 -0.23 8.67
CA THR A 14 38.86 -1.40 8.82
C THR A 14 37.65 -1.14 9.73
N LEU A 15 37.80 -0.34 10.79
CA LEU A 15 36.68 0.10 11.63
C LEU A 15 35.71 1.03 10.90
N MET A 16 36.22 1.98 10.09
CA MET A 16 35.37 2.80 9.23
C MET A 16 34.66 1.98 8.16
N ALA A 17 35.36 1.06 7.50
CA ALA A 17 34.75 0.17 6.51
C ALA A 17 33.68 -0.72 7.13
N ALA A 18 33.91 -1.26 8.33
CA ALA A 18 32.91 -2.03 9.07
C ALA A 18 31.72 -1.17 9.49
N ALA A 19 31.93 0.07 9.95
CA ALA A 19 30.86 0.99 10.28
C ALA A 19 30.03 1.39 9.04
N ILE A 20 30.68 1.58 7.88
CA ILE A 20 29.99 1.85 6.61
C ILE A 20 29.18 0.63 6.16
N VAL A 21 29.71 -0.59 6.30
CA VAL A 21 28.98 -1.83 5.99
C VAL A 21 27.78 -2.01 6.94
N ILE A 22 27.94 -1.76 8.25
CA ILE A 22 26.84 -1.85 9.23
C ILE A 22 25.76 -0.79 8.93
N CYS A 23 26.14 0.44 8.57
CA CYS A 23 25.20 1.49 8.17
C CYS A 23 24.53 1.21 6.80
N LEU A 24 25.14 0.42 5.92
CA LEU A 24 24.59 0.03 4.61
C LEU A 24 23.76 -1.27 4.67
N VAL A 25 23.82 -2.02 5.76
CA VAL A 25 23.02 -3.24 5.96
C VAL A 25 21.56 -2.91 6.34
N GLU A 26 21.26 -1.71 6.84
CA GLU A 26 19.91 -1.37 7.34
C GLU A 26 19.10 -0.24 6.63
N PRO A 27 19.41 0.23 5.41
CA PRO A 27 18.39 0.86 4.56
C PRO A 27 17.72 -0.16 3.63
N ALA A 28 18.43 -1.21 3.20
CA ALA A 28 17.91 -2.19 2.24
C ALA A 28 16.90 -3.18 2.85
N PHE A 29 17.04 -3.53 4.14
CA PHE A 29 16.15 -4.49 4.81
C PHE A 29 14.98 -3.84 5.57
N ALA A 30 15.07 -2.55 5.91
CA ALA A 30 13.96 -1.82 6.56
C ALA A 30 13.04 -1.09 5.56
N GLN A 31 13.55 -0.73 4.38
CA GLN A 31 12.78 -0.03 3.33
C GLN A 31 12.12 -1.01 2.33
N ALA A 32 12.62 -2.25 2.23
CA ALA A 32 12.02 -3.30 1.40
C ALA A 32 10.76 -3.94 2.01
N ALA A 33 10.50 -3.76 3.31
CA ALA A 33 9.35 -4.38 3.99
C ALA A 33 8.32 -3.38 4.53
N GLY A 34 8.63 -2.09 4.63
CA GLY A 34 7.74 -1.11 5.29
C GLY A 34 6.71 -0.47 4.36
N ILE A 35 7.16 0.09 3.24
CA ILE A 35 6.30 0.91 2.37
C ILE A 35 5.34 0.04 1.56
N GLU A 36 5.81 -1.09 1.03
CA GLU A 36 4.95 -2.01 0.30
C GLU A 36 3.89 -2.63 1.22
N THR A 37 4.27 -3.08 2.41
CA THR A 37 3.29 -3.61 3.39
C THR A 37 2.30 -2.55 3.87
N VAL A 38 2.74 -1.31 4.10
CA VAL A 38 1.81 -0.22 4.45
C VAL A 38 0.88 0.09 3.27
N LEU A 39 1.39 0.13 2.04
CA LEU A 39 0.57 0.41 0.86
C LEU A 39 -0.43 -0.72 0.59
N GLN A 40 -0.03 -1.98 0.75
CA GLN A 40 -0.93 -3.13 0.65
C GLN A 40 -1.97 -3.12 1.76
N ASN A 41 -1.61 -2.83 3.01
CA ASN A 41 -2.59 -2.68 4.09
C ASN A 41 -3.62 -1.57 3.81
N ILE A 42 -3.20 -0.48 3.17
CA ILE A 42 -4.11 0.59 2.73
C ILE A 42 -5.01 0.09 1.60
N VAL A 43 -4.44 -0.58 0.58
CA VAL A 43 -5.23 -1.17 -0.52
C VAL A 43 -6.23 -2.20 0.02
N ASP A 44 -5.84 -3.04 0.97
CA ASP A 44 -6.70 -4.03 1.62
C ASP A 44 -7.78 -3.36 2.48
N MET A 45 -7.48 -2.27 3.16
CA MET A 45 -8.48 -1.46 3.85
C MET A 45 -9.49 -0.83 2.88
N LEU A 46 -9.01 -0.35 1.72
CA LEU A 46 -9.83 0.34 0.71
C LEU A 46 -10.61 -0.59 -0.22
N THR A 47 -10.18 -1.84 -0.41
CA THR A 47 -10.82 -2.82 -1.31
C THR A 47 -11.38 -4.03 -0.58
N GLY A 48 -11.02 -4.22 0.69
CA GLY A 48 -11.46 -5.34 1.51
C GLY A 48 -12.87 -5.19 2.08
N ASN A 49 -13.14 -5.95 3.14
CA ASN A 49 -14.50 -6.11 3.67
C ASN A 49 -15.13 -4.81 4.19
N ILE A 50 -14.32 -3.88 4.70
CA ILE A 50 -14.79 -2.58 5.20
C ILE A 50 -15.40 -1.75 4.06
N ALA A 51 -14.71 -1.64 2.92
CA ALA A 51 -15.20 -0.91 1.77
C ALA A 51 -16.48 -1.53 1.19
N ARG A 52 -16.54 -2.87 1.14
CA ARG A 52 -17.76 -3.59 0.74
C ARG A 52 -18.94 -3.26 1.65
N LEU A 53 -18.74 -3.22 2.97
CA LEU A 53 -19.80 -2.87 3.92
C LEU A 53 -20.31 -1.44 3.71
N LEU A 54 -19.40 -0.47 3.52
CA LEU A 54 -19.79 0.91 3.25
C LEU A 54 -20.59 1.04 1.94
N ALA A 55 -20.20 0.31 0.90
CA ALA A 55 -20.93 0.31 -0.36
C ALA A 55 -22.34 -0.28 -0.23
N VAL A 56 -22.50 -1.38 0.52
CA VAL A 56 -23.83 -1.97 0.77
C VAL A 56 -24.74 -0.97 1.47
N ILE A 57 -24.24 -0.25 2.49
CA ILE A 57 -25.01 0.79 3.18
C ILE A 57 -25.41 1.91 2.20
N ALA A 58 -24.48 2.37 1.36
CA ALA A 58 -24.76 3.40 0.36
C ALA A 58 -25.86 2.96 -0.63
N VAL A 59 -25.82 1.71 -1.12
CA VAL A 59 -26.85 1.15 -2.01
C VAL A 59 -28.22 1.14 -1.33
N ILE A 60 -28.29 0.72 -0.06
CA ILE A 60 -29.54 0.72 0.71
C ILE A 60 -30.12 2.14 0.80
N ILE A 61 -29.29 3.14 1.11
CA ILE A 61 -29.73 4.53 1.20
C ILE A 61 -30.24 5.04 -0.16
N ILE A 62 -29.58 4.69 -1.27
CA ILE A 62 -30.02 5.08 -2.62
C ILE A 62 -31.39 4.46 -2.94
N CYS A 63 -31.60 3.18 -2.64
CA CYS A 63 -32.88 2.52 -2.84
C CYS A 63 -34.00 3.20 -2.04
N ILE A 64 -33.73 3.53 -0.77
CA ILE A 64 -34.69 4.22 0.09
C ILE A 64 -34.97 5.63 -0.43
N ALA A 65 -33.94 6.41 -0.77
CA ALA A 65 -34.09 7.76 -1.30
C ALA A 65 -34.90 7.78 -2.62
N TRP A 66 -34.71 6.76 -3.46
CA TRP A 66 -35.47 6.56 -4.68
C TRP A 66 -36.95 6.23 -4.40
N MET A 67 -37.25 5.34 -3.45
CA MET A 67 -38.62 5.00 -3.06
C MET A 67 -39.42 6.20 -2.55
N PHE A 68 -38.77 7.14 -1.86
CA PHE A 68 -39.40 8.37 -1.36
C PHE A 68 -39.42 9.53 -2.38
N GLY A 69 -38.97 9.30 -3.61
CA GLY A 69 -38.99 10.32 -4.67
C GLY A 69 -37.98 11.45 -4.48
N TYR A 70 -37.00 11.31 -3.57
CA TYR A 70 -35.90 12.28 -3.44
C TYR A 70 -34.89 12.19 -4.60
N MET A 71 -34.96 11.12 -5.41
CA MET A 71 -34.04 10.83 -6.50
C MET A 71 -34.76 10.13 -7.65
N ASP A 72 -34.47 10.54 -8.89
CA ASP A 72 -34.96 9.87 -10.10
C ASP A 72 -34.15 8.62 -10.45
N LEU A 73 -34.76 7.67 -11.18
CA LEU A 73 -34.14 6.41 -11.60
C LEU A 73 -32.83 6.64 -12.38
N ARG A 74 -32.76 7.73 -13.17
CA ARG A 74 -31.56 8.10 -13.93
C ARG A 74 -30.39 8.46 -13.02
N ARG A 75 -30.65 9.20 -11.95
CA ARG A 75 -29.61 9.59 -10.97
C ARG A 75 -29.18 8.37 -10.15
N ALA A 76 -30.12 7.52 -9.74
CA ALA A 76 -29.83 6.27 -9.05
C ALA A 76 -28.98 5.32 -9.91
N GLY A 77 -29.27 5.22 -11.20
CA GLY A 77 -28.52 4.38 -12.15
C GLY A 77 -27.04 4.77 -12.25
N PHE A 78 -26.72 6.06 -12.29
CA PHE A 78 -25.31 6.51 -12.31
C PHE A 78 -24.55 6.11 -11.03
N TRP A 79 -25.20 6.19 -9.87
CA TRP A 79 -24.58 5.75 -8.62
C TRP A 79 -24.32 4.24 -8.61
N ILE A 80 -25.27 3.42 -9.08
CA ILE A 80 -25.09 1.97 -9.14
C ILE A 80 -23.97 1.58 -10.11
N ILE A 81 -23.91 2.22 -11.28
CA ILE A 81 -22.82 1.99 -12.25
C ILE A 81 -21.47 2.39 -11.65
N GLY A 82 -21.40 3.52 -10.94
CA GLY A 82 -20.17 3.97 -10.28
C GLY A 82 -19.68 2.99 -9.22
N ILE A 83 -20.58 2.47 -8.37
CA ILE A 83 -20.26 1.45 -7.36
C ILE A 83 -19.77 0.18 -8.06
N GLY A 84 -20.49 -0.32 -9.06
CA GLY A 84 -20.09 -1.49 -9.83
C GLY A 84 -18.73 -1.33 -10.50
N GLY A 85 -18.42 -0.15 -11.03
CA GLY A 85 -17.12 0.18 -11.62
C GLY A 85 -15.97 0.18 -10.61
N ILE A 86 -16.18 0.72 -9.41
CA ILE A 86 -15.15 0.76 -8.34
C ILE A 86 -14.79 -0.66 -7.90
N PHE A 87 -15.78 -1.51 -7.65
CA PHE A 87 -15.52 -2.90 -7.22
C PHE A 87 -15.05 -3.79 -8.38
N GLY A 88 -15.51 -3.55 -9.60
CA GLY A 88 -15.05 -4.27 -10.79
C GLY A 88 -13.64 -3.87 -11.24
N ALA A 89 -13.16 -2.67 -10.89
CA ALA A 89 -11.84 -2.19 -11.28
C ALA A 89 -10.71 -3.08 -10.75
N THR A 90 -10.85 -3.62 -9.53
CA THR A 90 -9.84 -4.51 -8.94
C THR A 90 -9.66 -5.78 -9.79
N GLU A 91 -10.75 -6.41 -10.24
CA GLU A 91 -10.68 -7.59 -11.11
C GLU A 91 -10.09 -7.28 -12.49
N LEU A 92 -10.46 -6.14 -13.07
CA LEU A 92 -9.92 -5.69 -14.36
C LEU A 92 -8.40 -5.47 -14.28
N VAL A 93 -7.93 -4.79 -13.24
CA VAL A 93 -6.50 -4.52 -13.04
C VAL A 93 -5.74 -5.83 -12.82
N ASN A 94 -6.28 -6.74 -12.00
CA ASN A 94 -5.65 -8.05 -11.77
C ASN A 94 -5.50 -8.85 -13.08
N THR A 95 -6.51 -8.79 -13.96
CA THR A 95 -6.47 -9.48 -15.26
C THR A 95 -5.43 -8.88 -16.22
N ILE A 96 -5.17 -7.56 -16.15
CA ILE A 96 -4.22 -6.85 -17.03
C ILE A 96 -2.77 -7.01 -16.54
N VAL A 97 -2.56 -6.89 -15.23
CA VAL A 97 -1.20 -6.94 -14.64
C VAL A 97 -0.68 -8.38 -14.55
N GLY A 98 -1.57 -9.38 -14.63
CA GLY A 98 -1.20 -10.79 -14.74
C GLY A 98 -0.84 -11.42 -13.41
N ASN A 99 -1.80 -11.44 -12.47
CA ASN A 99 -1.79 -12.28 -11.27
C ASN A 99 -2.96 -13.27 -11.29
#